data_AF-A0A948DG49-F1
#
_entry.id   AF-A0A948DG49-F1
#
_cell.length_a   1.000
_cell.length_b   1.000
_cell.length_c   1.000
_cell.angle_alpha   90.00
_cell.angle_beta   90.00
_cell.angle_gamma   90.00
#
_symmetry.space_group_name_H-M   'P 1'
#
loop_
_entity.id
_entity.type
_entity.pdbx_description
1 polymer ?
#
loop_
_entity_poly.entity_id
_entity_poly.type
_entity_poly.pdbx_seq_one_letter_code
_entity_poly.pdbx_strand_id
1 'polypeptide(L)'
;MAISTALPGTAALIEWSSPWTYLLFGAFFLMVIMGTWTGAVAAGRGRSMQWWFIIGFFLPIVGLIVLYILKPLPMKDESKS
;
A
#
# COMPACT_ATOMS: atom_id res chain seq x y z
N MET A 1 -26.26 -27.72 4.98
CA MET A 1 -26.05 -26.61 5.94
C MET A 1 -24.76 -25.91 5.51
N ALA A 2 -24.87 -24.88 4.67
CA ALA A 2 -23.71 -24.19 4.11
C ALA A 2 -23.18 -23.18 5.14
N ILE A 3 -21.93 -23.36 5.56
CA ILE A 3 -21.25 -22.43 6.45
C ILE A 3 -20.99 -21.17 5.64
N SER A 4 -21.78 -20.14 5.92
CA SER A 4 -21.60 -18.77 5.45
C SER A 4 -20.16 -18.32 5.71
N THR A 5 -19.39 -18.15 4.64
CA THR A 5 -18.08 -17.49 4.64
C THR A 5 -18.27 -15.97 4.74
N ALA A 6 -18.95 -15.51 5.79
CA ALA A 6 -18.97 -14.09 6.14
C ALA A 6 -17.70 -13.80 6.93
N LEU A 7 -16.66 -13.32 6.24
CA LEU A 7 -15.54 -12.65 6.88
C LEU A 7 -16.10 -11.45 7.68
N PRO A 8 -15.96 -11.41 9.01
CA PRO A 8 -16.43 -10.30 9.83
C PRO A 8 -15.41 -9.16 9.73
N GLY A 9 -15.33 -8.53 8.56
CA GLY A 9 -14.36 -7.46 8.26
C GLY A 9 -14.96 -6.22 7.64
N THR A 10 -16.20 -6.29 7.16
CA THR A 10 -16.95 -5.13 6.64
C THR A 10 -17.81 -4.52 7.74
N ALA A 11 -17.18 -4.00 8.79
CA ALA A 11 -17.83 -2.94 9.56
C ALA A 11 -18.19 -1.84 8.55
N ALA A 12 -19.47 -1.43 8.50
CA ALA A 12 -20.00 -0.52 7.51
C ALA A 12 -19.06 0.69 7.32
N LEU A 13 -18.42 0.76 6.15
CA LEU A 13 -17.71 1.95 5.73
C LEU A 13 -18.72 3.11 5.74
N ILE A 14 -18.29 4.28 6.20
CA ILE A 14 -19.18 5.43 6.34
C ILE A 14 -19.71 5.76 4.94
N GLU A 15 -21.05 5.77 4.78
CA GLU A 15 -21.73 5.81 3.47
C GLU A 15 -21.29 6.96 2.55
N TRP A 16 -20.83 8.08 3.10
CA TRP A 16 -20.40 9.23 2.31
C TRP A 16 -19.03 9.04 1.63
N SER A 17 -18.26 8.03 2.04
CA SER A 17 -16.87 7.86 1.60
C SER A 17 -16.72 6.62 0.72
N SER A 18 -16.15 6.84 -0.46
CA SER A 18 -15.91 5.77 -1.42
C SER A 18 -14.81 4.81 -0.91
N PRO A 19 -14.82 3.53 -1.30
CA PRO A 19 -13.71 2.61 -1.02
C PRO A 19 -12.34 3.17 -1.46
N TRP A 20 -12.31 3.96 -2.54
CA TRP A 20 -11.13 4.68 -3.01
C TRP A 20 -10.60 5.69 -2.00
N THR A 21 -11.48 6.39 -1.30
CA THR A 21 -11.12 7.35 -0.25
C THR A 21 -10.31 6.64 0.84
N TYR A 22 -10.77 5.48 1.30
CA TYR A 22 -10.05 4.68 2.29
C TYR A 22 -8.71 4.15 1.78
N LEU A 23 -8.64 3.69 0.53
CA LEU A 23 -7.40 3.25 -0.09
C LEU A 23 -6.37 4.38 -0.19
N LEU A 24 -6.81 5.57 -0.61
CA LEU A 24 -5.95 6.75 -0.74
C LEU A 24 -5.46 7.23 0.64
N PHE A 25 -6.33 7.28 1.64
CA PHE A 25 -5.94 7.65 3.00
C PHE A 25 -5.01 6.61 3.64
N GLY A 26 -5.29 5.32 3.45
CA GLY A 26 -4.43 4.25 3.94
C GLY A 26 -3.05 4.29 3.29
N ALA A 27 -2.99 4.48 1.97
CA ALA A 27 -1.73 4.64 1.23
C ALA A 27 -0.97 5.89 1.69
N PHE A 28 -1.65 7.02 1.86
CA PHE A 28 -1.05 8.24 2.35
C PHE A 28 -0.46 8.07 3.75
N PHE A 29 -1.19 7.44 4.66
CA PHE A 29 -0.71 7.18 6.02
C PHE A 29 0.53 6.28 6.02
N LEU A 30 0.54 5.23 5.18
CA LEU A 30 1.71 4.38 4.99
C LEU A 30 2.93 5.16 4.48
N MET A 31 2.73 6.05 3.49
CA MET A 31 3.79 6.90 2.95
C MET A 31 4.38 7.84 4.03
N VAL A 32 3.52 8.43 4.86
CA VAL A 32 3.96 9.29 5.97
C VAL A 32 4.77 8.50 7.00
N ILE A 33 4.35 7.29 7.36
CA ILE A 33 5.10 6.43 8.29
C ILE A 33 6.48 6.08 7.72
N MET A 34 6.54 5.65 6.46
CA MET A 34 7.79 5.28 5.79
C MET A 34 8.74 6.47 5.66
N GLY A 35 8.24 7.64 5.27
CA GLY A 35 9.01 8.87 5.22
C GLY A 35 9.53 9.29 6.59
N THR A 36 8.69 9.25 7.63
CA THR A 36 9.08 9.62 8.99
C THR A 36 10.15 8.67 9.53
N TRP A 37 10.00 7.36 9.31
CA TRP A 37 10.98 6.35 9.74
C TRP A 37 12.34 6.55 9.08
N THR A 38 12.38 6.68 7.75
CA THR A 38 13.61 6.92 6.99
C THR A 38 14.28 8.25 7.36
N GLY A 39 13.48 9.31 7.55
CA GLY A 39 13.96 10.60 8.05
C GLY A 39 14.61 10.47 9.44
N ALA A 40 13.96 9.77 10.37
CA ALA A 40 14.48 9.56 11.73
C ALA A 40 15.80 8.76 11.72
N VAL A 41 15.87 7.70 10.92
CA VAL A 41 17.10 6.90 10.76
C VAL A 41 18.24 7.75 10.17
N ALA A 42 17.95 8.63 9.22
CA ALA A 42 18.94 9.51 8.62
C ALA A 42 19.44 10.60 9.57
N ALA A 43 18.55 11.15 10.41
CA ALA A 43 18.90 12.13 11.44
C ALA A 43 19.91 11.53 12.44
N GLY A 44 19.72 10.27 12.85
CA GLY A 44 20.67 9.54 13.70
C GLY A 44 22.06 9.32 13.08
N ARG A 45 22.22 9.54 11.76
CA ARG A 45 23.49 9.43 11.04
C ARG A 45 24.06 10.77 10.58
N GLY A 46 23.53 11.89 11.09
CA GLY A 46 23.99 13.24 10.74
C GLY A 46 23.68 13.66 9.29
N ARG A 47 22.74 12.99 8.62
CA ARG A 47 22.30 13.33 7.26
C ARG A 47 21.07 14.24 7.30
N SER A 48 20.80 14.92 6.18
CA SER A 48 19.68 15.83 6.04
C SER A 48 18.32 15.12 6.13
N MET A 49 17.65 15.24 7.28
CA MET A 49 16.37 14.58 7.57
C MET A 49 15.30 14.81 6.50
N GLN A 50 15.19 16.04 5.98
CA GLN A 50 14.18 16.41 4.98
C GLN A 50 14.34 15.62 3.67
N TRP A 51 15.56 15.51 3.14
CA TRP A 51 15.81 14.76 1.92
C TRP A 51 15.52 13.27 2.08
N TRP A 52 15.90 12.69 3.23
CA TRP A 52 15.65 11.28 3.50
C TRP A 52 14.18 10.96 3.76
N PHE A 53 13.43 11.91 4.35
CA PHE A 53 11.98 11.82 4.45
C PHE A 53 11.32 11.74 3.08
N ILE A 54 11.70 12.62 2.14
CA ILE A 54 11.14 12.64 0.79
C ILE A 54 11.40 11.30 0.09
N ILE A 55 12.63 10.78 0.20
CA ILE A 55 13.00 9.47 -0.39
C ILE A 55 12.11 8.35 0.17
N GLY A 56 11.93 8.27 1.48
CA GLY A 56 11.08 7.24 2.08
C GLY A 56 9.59 7.44 1.84
N PHE A 57 9.14 8.69 1.68
CA PHE A 57 7.74 9.01 1.36
C PHE A 57 7.35 8.46 -0.02
N PHE A 58 8.24 8.57 -1.02
CA PHE A 58 7.97 8.07 -2.38
C PHE A 58 8.30 6.58 -2.58
N LEU A 59 8.99 5.94 -1.64
CA LEU A 59 9.36 4.52 -1.73
C LEU A 59 8.17 3.57 -2.00
N PRO A 60 6.99 3.71 -1.35
CA PRO A 60 5.85 2.84 -1.60
C PRO A 60 5.32 2.96 -3.04
N ILE A 61 5.37 4.16 -3.64
CA ILE A 61 4.97 4.39 -5.02
C ILE A 61 5.90 3.64 -5.97
N VAL A 62 7.21 3.72 -5.74
CA VAL A 62 8.20 2.95 -6.52
C VAL A 62 7.93 1.44 -6.41
N GLY A 63 7.63 0.95 -5.20
CA GLY A 63 7.26 -0.45 -4.98
C GLY A 63 6.02 -0.86 -5.77
N LEU A 64 4.99 -0.02 -5.82
CA LEU A 64 3.78 -0.27 -6.62
C LEU A 64 4.08 -0.29 -8.12
N ILE A 65 4.92 0.61 -8.62
CA ILE A 65 5.34 0.62 -10.03
C ILE A 65 6.08 -0.68 -10.37
N VAL A 66 7.02 -1.12 -9.51
CA VAL A 66 7.75 -2.37 -9.71
C VAL A 66 6.82 -3.56 -9.69
N LEU A 67 5.86 -3.63 -8.76
CA LEU A 67 4.87 -4.71 -8.71
C LEU A 67 3.95 -4.70 -9.94
N TYR A 68 3.59 -3.54 -10.44
CA TYR A 68 2.80 -3.40 -11.66
C TYR A 68 3.55 -3.92 -12.89
N ILE A 69 4.84 -3.58 -13.00
CA ILE A 69 5.71 -4.03 -14.10
C ILE A 69 6.01 -5.53 -14.00
N LEU A 70 6.26 -6.03 -12.79
CA LEU A 70 6.59 -7.43 -12.54
C LEU A 70 5.37 -8.35 -12.52
N LYS A 71 4.15 -7.82 -12.62
CA LYS A 71 2.93 -8.62 -12.55
C LYS A 71 3.01 -9.72 -13.62
N PRO A 72 3.15 -11.01 -13.25
CA PRO A 72 3.20 -12.07 -14.22
C PRO A 72 1.88 -12.08 -14.98
N LEU A 73 1.98 -12.06 -16.31
CA LEU A 73 0.85 -12.17 -17.23
C LEU A 73 0.01 -13.38 -16.84
N PRO A 74 -1.34 -13.30 -16.97
CA PRO A 74 -2.20 -14.41 -16.58
C PRO A 74 -1.76 -15.67 -17.31
N MET A 75 -1.41 -16.70 -16.53
CA MET A 75 -1.19 -18.03 -17.04
C MET A 75 -2.52 -18.46 -17.63
N LYS A 76 -2.58 -18.50 -18.96
CA LYS A 76 -3.71 -18.97 -19.71
C LYS A 76 -3.89 -20.43 -19.31
N ASP A 77 -4.87 -20.72 -18.47
CA ASP A 77 -5.28 -22.10 -18.21
C ASP A 77 -5.80 -22.67 -19.53
N GLU A 78 -4.89 -23.34 -20.24
CA GLU A 78 -5.21 -24.14 -21.40
C GLU A 78 -6.11 -25.28 -20.94
N SER A 79 -7.39 -25.18 -21.31
CA SER A 79 -8.16 -26.25 -21.94
C SER A 79 -7.81 -27.68 -21.49
N LYS A 80 -8.70 -28.25 -20.67
CA LYS A 80 -9.20 -29.62 -20.86
C LYS A 80 -10.69 -29.57 -20.52
N SER A 81 -11.58 -29.38 -21.50
CA SER A 81 -12.19 -30.42 -22.36
C SER A 81 -12.71 -31.60 -21.56
#